data_AF-A0A9N7P132-F1
#
_entry.id   AF-A0A9N7P132-F1
#
_cell.length_a   1.000
_cell.length_b   1.000
_cell.length_c   1.000
_cell.angle_alpha   90.00
_cell.angle_beta   90.00
_cell.angle_gamma   90.00
#
_symmetry.space_group_name_H-M   'P 1'
#
loop_
_entity.id
_entity.type
_entity.pdbx_description
1 polymer ?
#
loop_
_entity_poly.entity_id
_entity_poly.type
_entity_poly.pdbx_seq_one_letter_code
_entity_poly.pdbx_strand_id
1 'polypeptide(L)'
;MATNSLSLPAISNFSLPPRRSARVTRLSLTDQSQSPSVDAKHHLLRLIAEQDRGLKTQSDTQRLSQIIEVVDSLPATSRGSVTTGESHSDTWLMLWTTEKEQLFIVKNALVFGTSAGDVLQVINVEQKTLNNVITFPPDGLSRYILMMKFGW
;
A
#
# COMPACT_ATOMS: atom_id res chain seq x y z
N MET A 1 40.21 54.38 38.77
CA MET A 1 41.47 53.99 38.12
C MET A 1 41.13 53.28 36.82
N ALA A 2 41.50 53.93 35.71
CA ALA A 2 41.52 53.48 34.31
C ALA A 2 40.27 52.81 33.69
N THR A 3 39.47 53.66 33.03
CA THR A 3 38.74 53.34 31.79
C THR A 3 39.72 53.03 30.65
N ASN A 4 39.38 52.13 29.74
CA ASN A 4 39.86 52.23 28.36
C ASN A 4 38.85 51.67 27.36
N SER A 5 38.79 52.36 26.25
CA SER A 5 37.68 52.52 25.32
C SER A 5 38.03 52.02 23.92
N LEU A 6 36.98 51.68 23.17
CA LEU A 6 36.81 51.82 21.71
C LEU A 6 37.85 51.17 20.78
N SER A 7 37.41 50.24 19.92
CA SER A 7 37.21 50.51 18.48
C SER A 7 36.91 49.23 17.67
N LEU A 8 35.91 49.33 16.79
CA LEU A 8 35.62 48.39 15.70
C LEU A 8 36.52 48.73 14.50
N PRO A 9 36.96 47.74 13.69
CA PRO A 9 37.32 48.00 12.30
C PRO A 9 36.33 47.33 11.32
N ALA A 10 35.73 48.22 10.53
CA ALA A 10 35.49 48.19 9.09
C ALA A 10 35.22 46.85 8.35
N ILE A 11 34.07 46.87 7.67
CA ILE A 11 33.64 46.01 6.56
C ILE A 11 34.68 46.07 5.43
N SER A 12 35.17 44.91 4.97
CA SER A 12 35.93 44.80 3.71
C SER A 12 35.08 44.16 2.63
N ASN A 13 34.77 44.96 1.60
CA ASN A 13 34.18 44.53 0.34
C ASN A 13 35.01 43.43 -0.32
N PHE A 14 34.40 42.27 -0.58
CA PHE A 14 34.93 41.31 -1.55
C PHE A 14 33.99 41.20 -2.75
N SER A 15 34.55 41.63 -3.87
CA SER A 15 33.94 41.75 -5.19
C SER A 15 33.42 40.42 -5.73
N LEU A 16 32.21 40.45 -6.30
CA LEU A 16 31.62 39.36 -7.08
C LEU A 16 32.36 39.18 -8.42
N PRO A 17 32.68 37.95 -8.85
CA PRO A 17 33.15 37.70 -10.21
C PRO A 17 31.99 37.79 -11.24
N PRO A 18 32.25 38.22 -12.49
CA PRO A 18 31.20 38.47 -13.47
C PRO A 18 30.86 37.22 -14.31
N ARG A 19 29.57 37.14 -14.66
CA ARG A 19 28.96 36.58 -15.90
C ARG A 19 29.31 35.14 -16.30
N ARG A 20 28.27 34.30 -16.35
CA ARG A 20 27.88 33.57 -17.58
C ARG A 20 26.38 33.28 -17.55
N SER A 21 25.68 33.86 -18.52
CA SER A 21 24.27 33.57 -18.79
C SER A 21 24.16 32.12 -19.26
N ALA A 22 23.66 31.24 -18.39
CA ALA A 22 23.26 29.89 -18.79
C ALA A 22 21.81 29.97 -19.26
N ARG A 23 21.65 30.08 -20.58
CA ARG A 23 20.40 29.75 -21.26
C ARG A 23 20.16 28.25 -21.05
N VAL A 24 19.37 27.88 -20.05
CA VAL A 24 18.89 26.50 -19.92
C VAL A 24 17.72 26.35 -20.88
N THR A 25 18.07 25.76 -22.02
CA THR A 25 17.14 25.17 -22.96
C THR A 25 16.33 24.07 -22.25
N ARG A 26 15.03 24.33 -22.14
CA ARG A 26 13.87 23.44 -22.27
C ARG A 26 14.08 21.91 -22.28
N LEU A 27 13.08 21.25 -21.68
CA LEU A 27 12.62 19.84 -21.82
C LEU A 27 13.18 18.91 -20.73
N SER A 28 12.38 18.10 -20.02
CA SER A 28 11.12 17.47 -20.41
C SER A 28 10.14 17.41 -19.23
N LEU A 29 8.89 17.81 -19.47
CA LEU A 29 7.77 17.20 -18.76
C LEU A 29 7.81 15.73 -19.18
N THR A 30 8.26 14.84 -18.30
CA THR A 30 7.88 13.44 -18.42
C THR A 30 6.38 13.41 -18.20
N ASP A 31 5.63 13.59 -19.28
CA ASP A 31 4.30 13.03 -19.41
C ASP A 31 4.52 11.52 -19.35
N GLN A 32 4.61 10.99 -18.12
CA GLN A 32 4.50 9.57 -17.90
C GLN A 32 3.08 9.26 -18.31
N SER A 33 2.87 8.85 -19.56
CA SER A 33 1.68 8.10 -19.89
C SER A 33 1.73 6.87 -18.99
N GLN A 34 1.03 6.94 -17.86
CA GLN A 34 0.81 5.78 -17.03
C GLN A 34 0.22 4.74 -17.95
N SER A 35 0.84 3.56 -18.00
CA SER A 35 0.31 2.51 -18.85
C SER A 35 -1.12 2.24 -18.40
N PRO A 36 -2.05 1.97 -19.31
CA PRO A 36 -3.46 1.75 -18.96
C PRO A 36 -3.66 0.66 -17.89
N SER A 37 -2.70 -0.27 -17.74
CA SER A 37 -2.69 -1.27 -16.66
C SER A 37 -2.35 -0.71 -15.28
N VAL A 38 -1.47 0.30 -15.20
CA VAL A 38 -1.16 1.01 -13.94
C VAL A 38 -2.37 1.83 -13.51
N ASP A 39 -3.03 2.52 -14.44
CA ASP A 39 -4.24 3.30 -14.16
C ASP A 39 -5.39 2.43 -13.68
N ALA A 40 -5.61 1.28 -14.32
CA ALA A 40 -6.63 0.31 -13.89
C ALA A 40 -6.34 -0.25 -12.49
N LYS A 41 -5.07 -0.52 -12.15
CA LYS A 41 -4.68 -0.96 -10.80
C LYS A 41 -4.91 0.13 -9.76
N HIS A 42 -4.53 1.38 -10.05
CA HIS A 42 -4.81 2.51 -9.16
C HIS A 42 -6.30 2.74 -8.98
N HIS A 43 -7.09 2.57 -10.04
CA HIS A 43 -8.53 2.66 -9.97
C HIS A 43 -9.12 1.57 -9.06
N LEU A 44 -8.69 0.31 -9.22
CA LEU A 44 -9.10 -0.77 -8.32
C LEU A 44 -8.76 -0.47 -6.86
N LEU A 45 -7.52 -0.06 -6.58
CA LEU A 45 -7.07 0.28 -5.24
C LEU A 45 -7.92 1.39 -4.62
N ARG A 46 -8.29 2.41 -5.42
CA ARG A 46 -9.20 3.48 -4.97
C ARG A 46 -10.59 2.94 -4.64
N LEU A 47 -11.15 2.05 -5.47
CA LEU A 47 -12.48 1.49 -5.23
C LEU A 47 -12.53 0.67 -3.94
N ILE A 48 -11.48 -0.11 -3.65
CA ILE A 48 -11.45 -1.01 -2.50
C ILE A 48 -10.99 -0.34 -1.19
N ALA A 49 -10.27 0.78 -1.25
CA ALA A 49 -9.68 1.43 -0.08
C ALA A 49 -10.68 1.74 1.06
N GLU A 50 -11.91 2.09 0.70
CA GLU A 50 -12.94 2.50 1.65
C GLU A 50 -13.94 1.38 1.98
N GLN A 51 -13.72 0.15 1.50
CA GLN A 51 -14.69 -0.94 1.58
C GLN A 51 -14.62 -1.77 2.86
N ASP A 52 -13.79 -1.39 3.83
CA ASP A 52 -13.56 -2.13 5.09
C ASP A 52 -13.29 -3.62 4.83
N ARG A 53 -12.29 -3.89 3.97
CA ARG A 53 -11.90 -5.24 3.52
C ARG A 53 -13.02 -6.03 2.83
N GLY A 54 -14.08 -5.37 2.38
CA GLY A 54 -15.22 -5.97 1.68
C GLY A 54 -16.52 -5.98 2.49
N LEU A 55 -16.50 -5.56 3.77
CA LEU A 55 -17.71 -5.52 4.60
C LEU A 55 -18.77 -4.58 4.05
N LYS A 56 -18.38 -3.39 3.59
CA LYS A 56 -19.34 -2.43 3.01
C LYS A 56 -19.88 -2.93 1.66
N THR A 57 -19.00 -3.52 0.85
CA THR A 57 -19.34 -4.04 -0.47
C THR A 57 -20.29 -5.24 -0.40
N GLN A 58 -20.23 -6.06 0.65
CA GLN A 58 -21.13 -7.21 0.83
C GLN A 58 -22.62 -6.80 0.83
N SER A 59 -22.94 -5.64 1.38
CA SER A 59 -24.29 -5.07 1.39
C SER A 59 -24.61 -4.16 0.19
N ASP A 60 -23.64 -3.86 -0.67
CA ASP A 60 -23.79 -2.96 -1.81
C ASP A 60 -23.48 -3.68 -3.12
N THR A 61 -24.52 -4.21 -3.75
CA THR A 61 -24.42 -4.95 -5.02
C THR A 61 -23.89 -4.08 -6.16
N GLN A 62 -24.21 -2.79 -6.18
CA GLN A 62 -23.72 -1.89 -7.23
C GLN A 62 -22.21 -1.70 -7.13
N ARG A 63 -21.69 -1.47 -5.92
CA ARG A 63 -20.25 -1.35 -5.68
C ARG A 63 -19.53 -2.66 -5.95
N LEU A 64 -20.13 -3.79 -5.57
CA LEU A 64 -19.58 -5.10 -5.88
C LEU A 64 -19.40 -5.29 -7.39
N SER A 65 -20.44 -4.98 -8.18
CA SER A 65 -20.37 -5.06 -9.64
C SER A 65 -19.29 -4.15 -10.22
N GLN A 66 -19.15 -2.92 -9.73
CA GLN A 66 -18.09 -2.00 -10.19
C GLN A 66 -16.68 -2.53 -9.90
N ILE A 67 -16.46 -3.10 -8.72
CA ILE A 67 -15.17 -3.69 -8.36
C ILE A 67 -14.86 -4.90 -9.25
N ILE A 68 -15.85 -5.79 -9.44
CA ILE A 68 -15.70 -6.97 -10.30
C ILE A 68 -15.41 -6.55 -11.75
N GLU A 69 -16.13 -5.56 -12.28
CA GLU A 69 -15.91 -5.05 -13.63
C GLU A 69 -14.47 -4.52 -13.81
N VAL A 70 -13.97 -3.76 -12.84
CA VAL A 70 -12.58 -3.28 -12.88
C VAL A 70 -11.60 -4.45 -12.80
N VAL A 71 -11.83 -5.44 -11.94
CA VAL A 71 -11.00 -6.65 -11.84
C VAL A 71 -11.00 -7.44 -13.15
N ASP A 72 -12.14 -7.63 -13.79
CA ASP A 72 -12.27 -8.34 -15.06
C ASP A 72 -11.63 -7.57 -16.22
N SER A 73 -11.65 -6.24 -16.16
CA SER A 73 -11.00 -5.36 -17.13
C SER A 73 -9.48 -5.29 -16.97
N LEU A 74 -8.95 -5.65 -15.78
CA LEU A 74 -7.51 -5.72 -15.60
C LEU A 74 -6.97 -6.74 -16.59
N PRO A 75 -5.95 -6.38 -17.38
CA PRO A 75 -5.34 -7.34 -18.28
C PRO A 75 -4.94 -8.53 -17.42
N ALA A 76 -5.52 -9.70 -17.72
CA ALA A 76 -5.17 -10.94 -17.05
C ALA A 76 -3.66 -10.97 -17.08
N THR A 77 -3.04 -10.71 -15.92
CA THR A 77 -1.60 -10.71 -15.82
C THR A 77 -1.28 -12.19 -15.88
N SER A 78 -1.15 -12.61 -17.14
CA SER A 78 -0.83 -13.90 -17.67
C SER A 78 -1.89 -15.02 -17.57
N ARG A 79 -2.56 -15.25 -18.70
CA ARG A 79 -2.94 -16.62 -19.07
C ARG A 79 -1.65 -17.31 -19.52
N GLY A 80 -0.91 -17.91 -18.58
CA GLY A 80 0.32 -18.67 -18.85
C GLY A 80 1.63 -18.17 -18.24
N SER A 81 1.65 -17.14 -17.38
CA SER A 81 2.82 -16.88 -16.53
C SER A 81 2.66 -17.68 -15.26
N VAL A 82 3.79 -18.11 -14.74
CA VAL A 82 3.88 -18.85 -13.50
C VAL A 82 3.49 -17.91 -12.36
N THR A 83 2.25 -17.99 -11.89
CA THR A 83 1.76 -17.28 -10.69
C THR A 83 2.26 -17.93 -9.39
N THR A 84 2.98 -19.05 -9.52
CA THR A 84 3.58 -19.84 -8.45
C THR A 84 5.11 -19.89 -8.56
N GLY A 85 5.74 -18.80 -8.97
CA GLY A 85 7.20 -18.69 -8.88
C GLY A 85 7.63 -18.54 -7.42
N GLU A 86 8.81 -19.05 -7.04
CA GLU A 86 9.32 -18.96 -5.66
C GLU A 86 9.32 -17.52 -5.10
N SER A 87 9.46 -16.52 -5.98
CA SER A 87 9.37 -15.08 -5.68
C SER A 87 7.99 -14.59 -5.21
N HIS A 88 6.96 -15.43 -5.25
CA HIS A 88 5.63 -15.13 -4.73
C HIS A 88 5.40 -15.65 -3.30
N SER A 89 6.38 -16.38 -2.74
CA SER A 89 6.35 -16.79 -1.34
C SER A 89 6.60 -15.58 -0.45
N ASP A 90 5.52 -15.04 0.12
CA ASP A 90 5.57 -13.88 1.00
C ASP A 90 4.30 -13.83 1.86
N THR A 91 4.26 -12.87 2.79
CA THR A 91 3.09 -12.49 3.56
C THR A 91 2.42 -11.30 2.88
N TRP A 92 1.28 -11.54 2.24
CA TRP A 92 0.55 -10.53 1.48
C TRP A 92 -0.55 -9.91 2.34
N LEU A 93 -0.67 -8.58 2.34
CA LEU A 93 -1.80 -7.90 2.98
C LEU A 93 -3.06 -8.07 2.11
N MET A 94 -4.10 -8.68 2.66
CA MET A 94 -5.38 -8.82 2.00
C MET A 94 -6.20 -7.54 2.18
N LEU A 95 -6.25 -6.74 1.10
CA LEU A 95 -6.95 -5.46 1.09
C LEU A 95 -8.47 -5.61 0.96
N TRP A 96 -8.94 -6.65 0.28
CA TRP A 96 -10.36 -6.86 -0.01
C TRP A 96 -10.65 -8.34 -0.29
N THR A 97 -11.82 -8.82 0.18
CA THR A 97 -12.30 -10.20 -0.02
C THR A 97 -13.83 -10.24 -0.11
N THR A 98 -14.36 -11.29 -0.73
CA THR A 98 -15.79 -11.65 -0.65
C THR A 98 -16.04 -12.90 0.19
N GLU A 99 -14.99 -13.49 0.78
CA GLU A 99 -15.09 -14.72 1.56
C GLU A 99 -15.90 -14.52 2.84
N LYS A 100 -17.01 -15.25 2.97
CA LYS A 100 -17.98 -15.06 4.05
C LYS A 100 -17.39 -15.26 5.44
N GLU A 101 -16.52 -16.25 5.61
CA GLU A 101 -15.92 -16.58 6.91
C GLU A 101 -15.01 -15.45 7.40
N GLN A 102 -14.16 -14.93 6.51
CA GLN A 102 -13.28 -13.79 6.81
C GLN A 102 -14.10 -12.54 7.15
N LEU A 103 -15.09 -12.21 6.32
CA LEU A 103 -15.96 -11.07 6.57
C LEU A 103 -16.73 -11.24 7.89
N PHE A 104 -17.17 -12.45 8.23
CA PHE A 104 -17.82 -12.73 9.50
C PHE A 104 -16.89 -12.48 10.69
N ILE A 105 -15.64 -12.95 10.64
CA ILE A 105 -14.67 -12.77 11.72
C ILE A 105 -14.31 -11.29 11.89
N VAL A 106 -14.03 -10.59 10.78
CA VAL A 106 -13.70 -9.15 10.82
C VAL A 106 -14.86 -8.34 11.39
N LYS A 107 -16.10 -8.64 10.96
CA LYS A 107 -17.32 -7.97 11.44
C LYS A 107 -17.56 -8.19 12.93
N ASN A 108 -17.31 -9.40 13.43
CA ASN A 108 -17.69 -9.80 14.79
C ASN A 108 -16.53 -9.76 15.78
N ALA A 109 -15.34 -9.27 15.40
CA ALA A 109 -14.18 -9.19 16.29
C ALA A 109 -14.49 -8.56 17.66
N LEU A 110 -15.33 -7.50 17.68
CA LEU A 110 -15.76 -6.83 18.92
C LEU A 110 -16.54 -7.74 19.87
N VAL A 111 -17.26 -8.73 19.35
CA VAL A 111 -17.97 -9.74 20.16
C VAL A 111 -16.97 -10.63 20.90
N PHE A 112 -15.77 -10.81 20.37
CA PHE A 112 -14.68 -11.55 20.99
C PHE A 112 -13.79 -10.67 21.88
N GLY A 113 -14.21 -9.44 22.20
CA GLY A 113 -13.49 -8.52 23.09
C GLY A 113 -12.24 -7.88 22.47
N THR A 114 -12.14 -7.89 21.13
CA THR A 114 -10.98 -7.37 20.38
C THR A 114 -11.44 -6.62 19.12
N SER A 115 -10.52 -6.01 18.38
CA SER A 115 -10.78 -5.49 17.03
C SER A 115 -10.10 -6.39 16.01
N ALA A 116 -10.64 -6.50 14.80
CA ALA A 116 -9.90 -7.16 13.72
C ALA A 116 -8.82 -6.20 13.22
N GLY A 117 -7.57 -6.66 13.26
CA GLY A 117 -6.42 -6.00 12.65
C GLY A 117 -6.33 -6.31 11.16
N ASP A 118 -5.10 -6.48 10.68
CA ASP A 118 -4.82 -6.92 9.32
C ASP A 118 -5.18 -8.38 9.07
N VAL A 119 -5.60 -8.63 7.84
CA VAL A 119 -5.76 -9.97 7.29
C VAL A 119 -4.64 -10.21 6.30
N LEU A 120 -3.88 -11.27 6.52
CA LEU A 120 -2.67 -11.60 5.79
C LEU A 120 -2.85 -12.95 5.10
N GLN A 121 -2.33 -13.07 3.88
CA GLN A 121 -2.24 -14.33 3.17
C GLN A 121 -0.77 -14.73 3.09
N VAL A 122 -0.40 -15.74 3.89
CA VAL A 122 0.95 -16.29 3.88
C VAL A 122 1.00 -17.37 2.82
N ILE A 123 1.74 -17.09 1.74
CA ILE A 123 1.93 -18.01 0.63
C ILE A 123 3.33 -18.61 0.74
N ASN A 124 3.41 -19.93 0.69
CA ASN A 124 4.68 -20.63 0.50
C ASN A 124 4.54 -21.57 -0.70
N VAL A 125 5.17 -21.19 -1.80
CA VAL A 125 5.11 -21.91 -3.07
C VAL A 125 5.82 -23.27 -2.98
N GLU A 126 7.00 -23.31 -2.38
CA GLU A 126 7.81 -24.53 -2.23
C GLU A 126 7.04 -25.61 -1.44
N GLN A 127 6.46 -25.20 -0.32
CA GLN A 127 5.68 -26.06 0.57
C GLN A 127 4.22 -26.24 0.11
N LYS A 128 3.80 -25.55 -0.96
CA LYS A 128 2.43 -25.54 -1.48
C LYS A 128 1.39 -25.21 -0.42
N THR A 129 1.65 -24.18 0.38
CA THR A 129 0.72 -23.73 1.42
C THR A 129 0.21 -22.32 1.17
N LEU A 130 -1.06 -22.12 1.51
CA LEU A 130 -1.74 -20.82 1.54
C LEU A 130 -2.51 -20.77 2.85
N ASN A 131 -2.12 -19.82 3.70
CA ASN A 131 -2.69 -19.65 5.02
C ASN A 131 -3.27 -18.25 5.15
N ASN A 132 -4.55 -18.16 5.49
CA ASN A 132 -5.20 -16.89 5.80
C ASN A 132 -5.07 -16.63 7.30
N VAL A 133 -4.53 -15.47 7.66
CA VAL A 133 -4.21 -15.04 9.03
C VAL A 133 -4.94 -13.75 9.35
N ILE A 134 -5.69 -13.71 10.45
CA ILE A 134 -6.31 -12.47 10.96
C ILE A 134 -5.61 -12.08 12.26
N THR A 135 -5.19 -10.81 12.36
CA THR A 135 -4.55 -10.24 13.56
C THR A 135 -5.59 -9.55 14.46
N PHE A 136 -5.31 -9.44 15.75
CA PHE A 136 -6.26 -8.91 16.76
C PHE A 136 -5.54 -8.04 17.82
N PRO A 137 -5.71 -6.70 17.84
CA PRO A 137 -5.18 -5.80 18.88
C PRO A 137 -6.01 -5.82 20.20
N PRO A 138 -5.48 -5.37 21.36
CA PRO A 138 -4.25 -4.61 21.58
C PRO A 138 -3.24 -5.40 22.42
N ASP A 139 -2.58 -6.42 21.88
CA ASP A 139 -1.48 -7.06 22.61
C ASP A 139 -0.41 -7.56 21.64
N GLY A 140 0.80 -7.00 21.78
CA GLY A 140 2.01 -7.33 21.02
C GLY A 140 2.58 -8.73 21.31
N LEU A 141 1.73 -9.72 21.56
CA LEU A 141 2.08 -11.13 21.61
C LEU A 141 0.99 -11.89 20.87
N SER A 142 1.36 -12.41 19.70
CA SER A 142 0.62 -13.31 18.81
C SER A 142 -0.07 -14.48 19.51
N ARG A 143 -1.10 -14.23 20.32
CA ARG A 143 -1.79 -15.31 21.05
C ARG A 143 -3.04 -15.82 20.35
N TYR A 144 -3.52 -15.12 19.33
CA TYR A 144 -4.61 -15.59 18.47
C TYR A 144 -4.33 -15.23 17.01
N ILE A 145 -3.47 -16.00 16.35
CA ILE A 145 -3.43 -16.07 14.88
C ILE A 145 -4.47 -17.12 14.51
N LEU A 146 -5.61 -16.71 13.96
CA LEU A 146 -6.52 -17.67 13.34
C LEU A 146 -5.96 -17.99 11.96
N MET A 147 -5.42 -19.20 11.81
CA MET A 147 -4.87 -19.68 10.55
C MET A 147 -5.88 -20.61 9.86
N MET A 148 -6.49 -20.15 8.78
CA MET A 148 -7.35 -20.99 7.95
C MET A 148 -6.49 -21.60 6.84
N LYS A 149 -6.35 -22.93 6.87
CA LYS A 149 -5.58 -23.71 5.90
C LYS A 149 -6.55 -24.33 4.89
N PHE A 150 -6.48 -23.90 3.64
CA PHE A 150 -7.22 -24.52 2.54
C PHE A 150 -6.31 -25.57 1.89
N GLY A 151 -6.70 -26.85 2.00
CA GLY A 151 -6.05 -27.94 1.27
C GLY A 151 -6.56 -27.98 -0.17
N TRP A 152 -5.65 -28.05 -1.13
CA TRP A 152 -5.95 -28.33 -2.54
C TRP A 152 -5.89 -29.83 -2.80
#